data_AF-A0A2E1MUX2-F1
#
_entry.id   AF-A0A2E1MUX2-F1
#
_cell.length_a   1.000
_cell.length_b   1.000
_cell.length_c   1.000
_cell.angle_alpha   90.00
_cell.angle_beta   90.00
_cell.angle_gamma   90.00
#
_symmetry.space_group_name_H-M   'P 1'
#
loop_
_entity.id
_entity.type
_entity.pdbx_description
1 polymer ?
#
loop_
_entity_poly.entity_id
_entity_poly.type
_entity_poly.pdbx_seq_one_letter_code
_entity_poly.pdbx_strand_id
1 'polypeptide(L)'
;MKSEAIVEFGKPLKTIELETPTPKGKEVLLKITHSGVCHSDVHLHDGFFDLGGGNQLPVGAALNLPHVLGHEIEGEVVSVGSDVNDIEIGSSVVAYPWIGCGSCSTCESGD
;
A
#
# COMPACT_ATOMS: atom_id res chain seq x y z
N MET A 1 15.61 -3.57 1.92
CA MET A 1 14.72 -2.93 2.90
C MET A 1 14.04 -3.99 3.74
N LYS A 2 13.95 -3.77 5.05
CA LYS A 2 13.26 -4.65 6.00
C LYS A 2 11.75 -4.34 5.95
N SER A 3 10.92 -5.36 5.85
CA SER A 3 9.45 -5.21 5.77
C SER A 3 8.76 -6.29 6.61
N GLU A 4 7.60 -5.97 7.18
CA GLU A 4 6.73 -6.96 7.84
C GLU A 4 5.69 -7.45 6.83
N ALA A 5 5.58 -8.76 6.66
CA ALA A 5 4.74 -9.36 5.62
C ALA A 5 3.86 -10.50 6.14
N ILE A 6 2.69 -10.64 5.53
CA ILE A 6 1.87 -11.85 5.61
C ILE A 6 2.60 -12.91 4.78
N VAL A 7 3.01 -14.00 5.42
CA VAL A 7 3.55 -15.19 4.73
C VAL A 7 2.58 -16.37 4.75
N GLU A 8 1.63 -16.32 5.66
CA GLU A 8 0.55 -17.29 5.88
C GLU A 8 -0.59 -16.52 6.57
N PHE A 9 -1.83 -16.68 6.08
CA PHE A 9 -2.98 -15.95 6.62
C PHE A 9 -3.25 -16.32 8.09
N GLY A 10 -3.63 -15.32 8.88
CA GLY A 10 -3.95 -15.47 10.31
C GLY A 10 -2.76 -15.82 11.20
N LYS A 11 -1.52 -15.77 10.69
CA LYS A 11 -0.28 -16.01 11.45
C LYS A 11 0.48 -14.72 11.67
N PRO A 12 1.23 -14.60 12.78
CA PRO A 12 2.06 -13.42 13.02
C PRO A 12 2.88 -13.03 11.78
N LEU A 13 2.92 -11.72 11.51
CA LEU A 13 3.74 -11.17 10.44
C LEU A 13 5.19 -11.63 10.59
N LYS A 14 5.85 -11.84 9.46
CA LYS A 14 7.28 -12.12 9.44
C LYS A 14 8.02 -10.97 8.81
N THR A 15 9.12 -10.59 9.47
CA THR A 15 10.15 -9.79 8.85
C THR A 15 10.68 -10.51 7.61
N ILE A 16 10.67 -9.81 6.48
CA ILE A 16 11.38 -10.18 5.25
C ILE A 16 12.34 -9.07 4.84
N GLU A 17 13.34 -9.42 4.04
CA GLU A 17 14.21 -8.46 3.38
C GLU A 17 13.92 -8.46 1.88
N LEU A 18 13.65 -7.27 1.34
CA LEU A 18 13.41 -7.03 -0.08
C LEU A 18 14.49 -6.12 -0.65
N GLU A 19 14.75 -6.19 -1.95
CA GLU A 19 15.56 -5.16 -2.61
C GLU A 19 14.81 -3.82 -2.61
N THR A 20 15.54 -2.71 -2.49
CA THR A 20 14.93 -1.39 -2.66
C THR A 20 14.61 -1.21 -4.15
N PRO A 21 13.35 -0.97 -4.53
CA PRO A 21 12.99 -0.85 -5.94
C PRO A 21 13.53 0.45 -6.54
N THR A 22 13.79 0.43 -7.85
CA THR A 22 14.12 1.64 -8.63
C THR A 22 12.87 2.12 -9.34
N PRO A 23 12.35 3.33 -9.05
CA PRO A 23 11.13 3.83 -9.67
C PRO A 23 11.31 4.05 -11.18
N LYS A 24 10.27 3.75 -11.96
CA LYS A 24 10.22 3.91 -13.42
C LYS A 24 9.04 4.79 -13.85
N GLY A 25 9.18 5.48 -14.96
CA GLY A 25 8.10 6.31 -15.52
C GLY A 25 7.58 7.32 -14.50
N LYS A 26 6.33 7.16 -14.08
CA LYS A 26 5.64 8.03 -13.10
C LYS A 26 5.69 7.54 -11.65
N GLU A 27 6.46 6.49 -11.36
CA GLU A 27 6.57 5.96 -10.00
C GLU A 27 7.36 6.90 -9.09
N VAL A 28 7.04 6.85 -7.79
CA VAL A 28 7.72 7.60 -6.73
C VAL A 28 8.15 6.61 -5.67
N LEU A 29 9.42 6.67 -5.26
CA LEU A 29 9.93 5.88 -4.15
C LEU A 29 9.90 6.68 -2.86
N LEU A 30 9.17 6.15 -1.88
CA LEU A 30 9.10 6.71 -0.53
C LEU A 30 9.91 5.87 0.45
N LYS A 31 10.68 6.54 1.30
CA LYS A 31 11.17 5.96 2.55
C LYS A 31 10.10 6.16 3.61
N ILE A 32 9.39 5.08 3.93
CA ILE A 32 8.31 5.10 4.92
C ILE A 32 8.88 5.40 6.30
N THR A 33 8.36 6.44 6.96
CA THR A 33 8.74 6.88 8.31
C THR A 33 7.69 6.45 9.33
N HIS A 34 6.41 6.49 8.95
CA HIS A 34 5.29 6.10 9.79
C HIS A 34 4.25 5.32 8.97
N SER A 35 3.57 4.38 9.65
CA SER A 35 2.42 3.66 9.11
C SER A 35 1.35 3.55 10.19
N GLY A 36 0.12 3.89 9.84
CA GLY A 36 -1.07 3.52 10.59
C GLY A 36 -1.37 2.03 10.45
N VAL A 37 -2.32 1.57 11.27
CA VAL A 37 -2.90 0.23 11.20
C VAL A 37 -4.41 0.38 11.23
N CYS A 38 -5.06 -0.06 10.17
CA CYS A 38 -6.49 -0.03 10.01
C CYS A 38 -7.09 -1.42 10.23
N HIS A 39 -8.40 -1.49 10.46
CA HIS A 39 -9.09 -2.77 10.59
C HIS A 39 -9.08 -3.57 9.27
N SER A 40 -9.02 -2.91 8.12
CA SER A 40 -8.83 -3.54 6.82
C SER A 40 -7.53 -4.35 6.74
N ASP A 41 -6.45 -3.91 7.40
CA ASP A 41 -5.20 -4.67 7.46
C ASP A 41 -5.41 -6.02 8.17
N VAL A 42 -6.29 -6.08 9.19
CA VAL A 42 -6.65 -7.32 9.89
C VAL A 42 -7.43 -8.26 8.96
N HIS A 43 -8.42 -7.74 8.22
CA HIS A 43 -9.14 -8.55 7.23
C HIS A 43 -8.22 -9.14 6.16
N LEU A 44 -7.26 -8.35 5.66
CA LEU A 44 -6.28 -8.83 4.69
C LEU A 44 -5.33 -9.86 5.30
N HIS A 45 -4.90 -9.65 6.54
CA HIS A 45 -4.09 -10.59 7.31
C HIS A 45 -4.81 -11.93 7.56
N ASP A 46 -6.09 -11.89 7.91
CA ASP A 46 -6.89 -13.09 8.18
C ASP A 46 -7.30 -13.83 6.90
N GLY A 47 -7.20 -13.16 5.75
CA GLY A 47 -7.51 -13.72 4.44
C GLY A 47 -9.00 -13.61 4.05
N PHE A 48 -9.81 -12.87 4.82
CA PHE A 48 -11.21 -12.60 4.52
C PHE A 48 -11.70 -11.31 5.18
N PHE A 49 -12.70 -10.67 4.58
CA PHE A 49 -13.53 -9.67 5.27
C PHE A 49 -14.58 -10.37 6.12
N ASP A 50 -14.66 -10.01 7.40
CA ASP A 50 -15.75 -10.43 8.27
C ASP A 50 -16.96 -9.51 8.02
N LEU A 51 -18.01 -10.08 7.44
CA LEU A 51 -19.25 -9.37 7.13
C LEU A 51 -20.27 -9.47 8.27
N GLY A 52 -19.92 -10.14 9.37
CA GLY A 52 -20.80 -10.42 10.50
C GLY A 52 -21.75 -11.59 10.25
N GLY A 53 -22.34 -12.09 11.33
CA GLY A 53 -23.30 -13.20 11.28
C GLY A 53 -22.72 -14.53 10.79
N GLY A 54 -21.39 -14.71 10.89
CA GLY A 54 -20.68 -15.87 10.38
C GLY A 54 -20.40 -15.82 8.87
N ASN A 55 -20.71 -14.72 8.19
CA ASN A 55 -20.43 -14.56 6.77
C ASN A 55 -19.03 -13.99 6.55
N GLN A 56 -18.29 -14.60 5.63
CA GLN A 56 -16.93 -14.21 5.29
C GLN A 56 -16.82 -14.03 3.78
N LEU A 57 -16.13 -12.97 3.36
CA LEU A 57 -15.74 -12.75 1.97
C LEU A 57 -14.24 -12.98 1.82
N PRO A 58 -13.79 -14.10 1.21
CA PRO A 58 -12.38 -14.40 1.05
C PRO A 58 -11.66 -13.34 0.22
N VAL A 59 -10.48 -12.88 0.68
CA VAL A 59 -9.59 -12.00 -0.09
C VAL A 59 -8.45 -12.75 -0.78
N GLY A 60 -8.25 -14.02 -0.44
CA GLY A 60 -7.07 -14.79 -0.81
C GLY A 60 -6.82 -14.96 -2.32
N ALA A 61 -7.82 -14.76 -3.18
CA ALA A 61 -7.61 -14.77 -4.63
C ALA A 61 -6.93 -13.50 -5.16
N ALA A 62 -6.97 -12.40 -4.40
CA ALA A 62 -6.42 -11.10 -4.78
C ALA A 62 -5.04 -10.81 -4.16
N LEU A 63 -4.58 -11.60 -3.19
CA LEU A 63 -3.36 -11.35 -2.43
C LEU A 63 -2.29 -12.43 -2.70
N ASN A 64 -1.20 -12.05 -3.38
CA ASN A 64 -0.05 -12.94 -3.54
C ASN A 64 0.84 -12.88 -2.29
N LEU A 65 1.14 -14.05 -1.70
CA LEU A 65 2.04 -14.16 -0.56
C LEU A 65 3.50 -14.39 -1.02
N PRO A 66 4.51 -13.81 -0.35
CA PRO A 66 4.38 -12.92 0.80
C PRO A 66 3.84 -11.53 0.42
N HIS A 67 3.02 -10.93 1.28
CA HIS A 67 2.40 -9.64 1.04
C HIS A 67 2.75 -8.62 2.13
N VAL A 68 3.25 -7.46 1.74
CA VAL A 68 3.52 -6.33 2.66
C VAL A 68 2.28 -5.44 2.71
N LEU A 69 1.73 -5.26 3.90
CA LEU A 69 0.58 -4.38 4.16
C LEU A 69 1.02 -2.91 4.32
N GLY A 70 0.05 -2.03 4.55
CA GLY A 70 0.29 -0.61 4.82
C GLY A 70 -0.33 0.29 3.77
N HIS A 71 -1.45 0.90 4.12
CA HIS A 71 -2.22 1.79 3.24
C HIS A 71 -2.56 3.13 3.92
N GLU A 72 -2.00 3.36 5.10
CA GLU A 72 -2.05 4.60 5.87
C GLU A 72 -0.61 5.06 6.15
N ILE A 73 0.12 5.46 5.11
CA ILE A 73 1.57 5.64 5.17
C ILE A 73 2.02 7.09 4.93
N GLU A 74 3.04 7.51 5.69
CA GLU A 74 3.77 8.76 5.53
C GLU A 74 5.25 8.44 5.33
N GLY A 75 5.91 9.21 4.48
CA GLY A 75 7.32 9.00 4.19
C GLY A 75 7.97 10.16 3.43
N GLU A 76 9.28 10.03 3.28
CA GLU A 76 10.11 10.98 2.55
C GLU A 76 10.31 10.50 1.11
N VAL A 77 10.15 11.39 0.13
CA VAL A 77 10.47 11.10 -1.27
C VAL A 77 11.98 10.92 -1.42
N VAL A 78 12.44 9.72 -1.76
CA VAL A 78 13.89 9.44 -1.89
C VAL A 78 14.37 9.32 -3.33
N SER A 79 13.48 8.98 -4.26
CA SER A 79 13.73 9.03 -5.70
C SER A 79 12.43 9.01 -6.48
N VAL A 80 12.51 9.43 -7.75
CA VAL A 80 11.37 9.48 -8.67
C VAL A 80 11.74 8.87 -10.01
N GLY A 81 10.74 8.37 -10.75
CA GLY A 81 10.91 7.90 -12.11
C GLY A 81 11.19 9.04 -13.11
N SER A 82 11.59 8.68 -14.32
CA SER A 82 12.00 9.64 -15.37
C SER A 82 10.90 10.61 -15.83
N ASP A 83 9.64 10.26 -15.61
CA ASP A 83 8.48 10.99 -16.12
C ASP A 83 7.77 11.78 -15.01
N VAL A 84 8.38 11.88 -13.83
CA VAL A 84 7.91 12.70 -12.70
C VAL A 84 8.64 14.04 -12.72
N ASN A 85 7.88 15.13 -12.77
CA ASN A 85 8.42 16.48 -12.91
C ASN A 85 7.82 17.50 -11.95
N ASP A 86 6.98 17.04 -11.02
CA ASP A 86 6.13 17.83 -10.13
C ASP A 86 6.27 17.45 -8.65
N ILE A 87 7.25 16.59 -8.32
CA ILE A 87 7.53 16.12 -6.96
C ILE A 87 9.00 16.39 -6.61
N GLU A 88 9.22 16.99 -5.44
CA GLU A 88 10.55 17.30 -4.93
C GLU A 88 11.10 16.17 -4.03
N ILE A 89 12.29 15.67 -4.37
CA ILE A 89 13.03 14.70 -3.55
C ILE A 89 13.39 15.36 -2.20
N GLY A 90 13.18 14.62 -1.10
CA GLY A 90 13.34 15.10 0.28
C GLY A 90 12.04 15.60 0.92
N SER A 91 10.96 15.75 0.15
CA SER A 91 9.66 16.14 0.69
C SER A 91 9.03 15.03 1.54
N SER A 92 8.41 15.40 2.67
CA SER A 92 7.51 14.50 3.41
C SER A 92 6.12 14.53 2.77
N VAL A 93 5.59 13.35 2.49
CA VAL A 93 4.30 13.15 1.81
C VAL A 93 3.51 12.02 2.46
N VAL A 94 2.18 12.10 2.35
CA VAL A 94 1.27 11.01 2.67
C VAL A 94 0.87 10.33 1.37
N ALA A 95 0.92 9.00 1.31
CA ALA A 95 0.42 8.25 0.16
C ALA A 95 -1.03 7.84 0.41
N TYR A 96 -1.94 8.32 -0.43
CA TYR A 96 -3.34 7.91 -0.37
C TYR A 96 -3.49 6.51 -0.98
N PRO A 97 -4.33 5.64 -0.39
CA PRO A 97 -4.55 4.29 -0.93
C PRO A 97 -5.36 4.26 -2.23
N TRP A 98 -5.83 5.42 -2.69
CA TRP A 98 -6.64 5.59 -3.89
C TRP A 98 -5.94 6.53 -4.87
N ILE A 99 -5.91 6.15 -6.14
CA ILE A 99 -5.39 6.97 -7.23
C ILE A 99 -6.53 7.28 -8.20
N GLY A 100 -6.93 8.55 -8.28
CA GLY A 100 -7.84 9.04 -9.30
C GLY A 100 -7.09 9.36 -10.59
N CYS A 101 -7.73 9.17 -11.76
CA CYS A 101 -7.11 9.54 -13.04
C CYS A 101 -7.19 11.05 -13.33
N GLY A 102 -8.03 11.79 -12.61
CA GLY A 102 -8.16 13.25 -12.73
C GLY A 102 -8.92 13.74 -13.97
N SER A 103 -9.41 12.83 -14.82
CA SER A 103 -10.01 13.18 -16.12
C SER A 103 -11.21 12.34 -16.55
N CYS A 104 -11.62 11.34 -15.77
CA CYS A 104 -12.86 10.62 -16.02
C CYS A 104 -14.05 11.39 -15.43
N SER A 105 -15.27 11.03 -15.86
CA SER A 105 -16.50 11.65 -15.38
C SER A 105 -16.63 11.64 -13.85
N THR A 106 -16.13 10.60 -13.18
CA THR A 106 -16.13 10.50 -11.71
C THR A 106 -15.17 11.51 -11.07
N CYS A 107 -13.95 11.65 -11.61
CA CYS A 107 -13.03 12.67 -11.12
C CYS A 107 -13.52 14.09 -11.41
N GLU A 108 -14.15 14.32 -12.56
CA GLU A 108 -14.73 15.61 -12.92
C GLU A 108 -15.94 16.00 -12.06
N SER A 109 -16.74 15.01 -11.60
CA SER A 109 -17.84 15.25 -10.65
C SER A 109 -17.36 15.47 -9.21
N GLY A 110 -16.09 15.14 -8.90
CA GLY A 110 -15.51 15.24 -7.56
C GLY A 110 -15.89 14.07 -6.63
N ASP A 111 -16.28 12.93 -7.21
CA ASP A 111 -16.62 11.70 -6.50
C ASP A 111 -15.39 10.81 -6.23
#